data_AF-A0A0C3BDA0-F1
#
_entry.id   AF-A0A0C3BDA0-F1
#
_cell.length_a   1.000
_cell.length_b   1.000
_cell.length_c   1.000
_cell.angle_alpha   90.00
_cell.angle_beta   90.00
_cell.angle_gamma   90.00
#
_symmetry.space_group_name_H-M   'P 1'
#
loop_
_entity.id
_entity.type
_entity.pdbx_description
1 polymer ?
#
loop_
_entity_poly.entity_id
_entity_poly.type
_entity_poly.pdbx_seq_one_letter_code
_entity_poly.pdbx_strand_id
1 'polypeptide(L)'
;MNTVNASTDFSGFQLHFGRSPHIIPPMVPSNLPTDMADPAELAHAIIINLESDVAAACDNLLHAKIQQAHHASSSRSPEPNYSIGDFVMLSTFNR
;
A
#
# COMPACT_ATOMS: atom_id res chain seq x y z
N MET A 1 -5.63 -6.28 12.86
CA MET A 1 -4.58 -5.75 11.97
C MET A 1 -4.40 -4.23 12.16
N ASN A 2 -4.47 -3.76 13.42
CA ASN A 2 -4.43 -2.32 13.77
C ASN A 2 -3.09 -1.89 14.38
N THR A 3 -2.10 -2.78 14.41
CA THR A 3 -0.75 -2.47 14.84
C THR A 3 0.02 -1.86 13.67
N VAL A 4 0.61 -0.69 13.89
CA VAL A 4 1.50 -0.03 12.94
C VAL A 4 2.88 -0.69 13.04
N ASN A 5 3.46 -1.03 11.89
CA ASN A 5 4.82 -1.56 11.85
C ASN A 5 5.82 -0.42 12.05
N ALA A 6 6.70 -0.52 13.05
CA ALA A 6 7.68 0.51 13.38
C ALA A 6 8.74 0.78 12.30
N SER A 7 8.94 -0.13 11.33
CA SER A 7 9.91 0.08 10.24
C SER A 7 9.30 0.68 8.97
N THR A 8 7.98 0.62 8.82
CA THR A 8 7.28 1.11 7.63
C THR A 8 6.23 2.16 7.94
N ASP A 9 5.93 2.40 9.21
CA ASP A 9 4.85 3.28 9.71
C ASP A 9 3.46 2.99 9.12
N PHE A 10 3.28 1.80 8.54
CA PHE A 10 2.01 1.34 7.98
C PHE A 10 1.45 0.15 8.75
N SER A 11 0.13 0.11 8.88
CA SER A 11 -0.59 -1.06 9.37
C SER A 11 -0.69 -2.14 8.28
N GLY A 12 -0.80 -3.40 8.68
CA GLY A 12 -1.07 -4.49 7.73
C GLY A 12 -2.36 -4.25 6.92
N PHE A 13 -3.32 -3.51 7.47
CA PHE A 13 -4.55 -3.13 6.77
C PHE A 13 -4.28 -2.17 5.61
N GLN A 14 -3.44 -1.15 5.83
CA GLN A 14 -3.00 -0.24 4.77
C GLN A 14 -2.23 -0.97 3.67
N LEU A 15 -1.35 -1.90 4.04
CA LEU A 15 -0.58 -2.67 3.06
C LEU A 15 -1.44 -3.61 2.21
N HIS A 16 -2.49 -4.20 2.80
CA HIS A 16 -3.38 -5.12 2.07
C HIS A 16 -4.46 -4.42 1.26
N PHE A 17 -5.04 -3.32 1.76
CA PHE A 17 -6.19 -2.66 1.15
C PHE A 17 -5.87 -1.30 0.52
N GLY A 18 -4.65 -0.80 0.66
CA GLY A 18 -4.22 0.50 0.15
C GLY A 18 -4.85 1.70 0.86
N ARG A 19 -5.52 1.49 2.00
CA ARG A 19 -6.24 2.53 2.77
C ARG A 19 -6.17 2.25 4.26
N SER A 20 -6.18 3.28 5.09
CA SER A 20 -6.27 3.11 6.54
C SER A 20 -7.66 2.68 6.97
N PRO A 21 -7.77 1.79 7.98
CA PRO A 21 -9.05 1.45 8.57
C PRO A 21 -9.53 2.66 9.38
N HIS A 22 -10.62 3.27 8.96
CA HIS A 22 -11.28 4.34 9.70
C HIS A 22 -12.56 3.82 10.34
N ILE A 23 -12.77 4.14 11.61
CA ILE A 23 -14.06 3.95 12.25
C ILE A 23 -14.99 5.00 11.64
N ILE A 24 -16.06 4.56 10.97
CA ILE A 24 -17.12 5.46 10.52
C ILE A 24 -17.71 6.10 11.78
N PRO A 25 -17.68 7.44 11.91
CA PRO A 25 -18.29 8.10 13.05
C PRO A 25 -19.76 7.69 13.19
N PRO A 26 -20.30 7.54 14.40
CA PRO A 26 -21.71 7.26 14.58
C PRO A 26 -22.55 8.31 13.86
N MET A 27 -23.49 7.86 13.01
CA MET A 27 -24.43 8.72 12.26
C MET A 27 -25.48 9.42 13.15
N VAL A 28 -25.22 9.51 14.46
CA VAL A 28 -26.08 10.14 15.46
C VAL A 28 -25.42 11.46 15.86
N PRO A 29 -26.14 12.59 15.89
CA PRO A 29 -25.55 13.87 16.26
C PRO A 29 -25.16 13.82 17.74
N SER A 30 -23.89 13.53 17.99
CA SER A 30 -23.28 13.66 19.30
C SER A 30 -22.91 15.12 19.42
N ASN A 31 -23.67 15.87 20.23
CA ASN A 31 -23.52 17.31 20.51
C ASN A 31 -22.14 17.84 20.12
N LEU A 32 -22.08 18.47 18.94
CA LEU A 32 -20.85 19.02 18.40
C LEU A 32 -20.38 20.11 19.39
N PRO A 33 -19.10 20.10 19.83
CA PRO A 33 -18.57 21.20 20.61
C PRO A 33 -18.77 22.51 19.83
N THR A 34 -19.20 23.57 20.53
CA THR A 34 -19.66 24.83 19.92
C THR A 34 -18.52 25.65 19.28
N ASP A 35 -17.29 25.15 19.36
CA ASP A 35 -16.06 25.81 18.92
C ASP A 35 -15.45 25.08 17.70
N MET A 36 -16.31 24.63 16.80
CA MET A 36 -15.88 24.03 15.54
C MET A 36 -15.46 25.17 14.60
N ALA A 37 -14.19 25.16 14.18
CA ALA A 37 -13.78 25.79 12.93
C ALA A 37 -14.80 25.42 11.84
N ASP A 38 -15.05 26.35 10.92
CA ASP A 38 -16.07 26.19 9.87
C ASP A 38 -16.07 24.74 9.35
N PRO A 39 -17.16 23.97 9.51
CA PRO A 39 -17.23 22.57 9.10
C PRO A 39 -16.80 22.36 7.64
N ALA A 40 -16.98 23.36 6.78
CA ALA A 40 -16.49 23.33 5.41
C ALA A 40 -14.95 23.38 5.33
N GLU A 41 -14.30 24.21 6.15
CA GLU A 41 -12.84 24.32 6.23
C GLU A 41 -12.21 23.03 6.80
N LEU A 42 -12.83 22.46 7.85
CA LEU A 42 -12.38 21.18 8.42
C LEU A 42 -12.53 20.04 7.41
N ALA A 43 -13.67 19.95 6.72
CA ALA A 43 -13.88 18.93 5.69
C ALA A 43 -12.86 19.08 4.54
N HIS A 44 -12.58 20.31 4.12
CA HIS A 44 -11.59 20.59 3.09
C HIS A 44 -10.17 20.15 3.50
N ALA A 45 -9.76 20.47 4.73
CA ALA A 45 -8.47 20.05 5.27
C ALA A 45 -8.34 18.52 5.34
N ILE A 46 -9.41 17.83 5.77
CA ILE A 46 -9.43 16.35 5.81
C ILE A 46 -9.26 15.75 4.41
N ILE A 47 -9.96 16.28 3.41
CA ILE A 47 -9.87 15.80 2.03
C ILE A 47 -8.45 15.99 1.49
N ILE A 48 -7.85 17.16 1.69
CA ILE A 48 -6.47 17.45 1.26
C ILE A 48 -5.48 16.47 1.90
N ASN A 49 -5.63 16.22 3.20
CA ASN A 49 -4.75 15.28 3.91
C ASN A 49 -4.91 13.85 3.37
N LEU A 50 -6.13 13.41 3.10
CA LEU A 50 -6.38 12.10 2.50
C LEU A 50 -5.75 11.96 1.11
N GLU A 51 -5.83 13.00 0.27
CA GLU A 51 -5.20 12.99 -1.05
C GLU A 51 -3.67 12.90 -0.94
N SER A 52 -3.07 13.65 -0.01
CA SER A 52 -1.64 13.58 0.30
C SER A 52 -1.22 12.20 0.80
N ASP A 53 -1.99 11.59 1.70
CA ASP A 53 -1.72 10.25 2.24
C ASP A 53 -1.78 9.18 1.15
N VAL A 54 -2.74 9.28 0.23
CA VAL A 54 -2.85 8.37 -0.92
C VAL A 54 -1.66 8.51 -1.86
N ALA A 55 -1.23 9.74 -2.15
CA ALA A 55 -0.05 10.00 -2.97
C ALA A 55 1.21 9.37 -2.34
N ALA A 56 1.44 9.61 -1.05
CA ALA A 56 2.57 9.04 -0.31
C ALA A 56 2.53 7.50 -0.26
N ALA A 57 1.34 6.90 -0.11
CA ALA A 57 1.17 5.45 -0.13
C ALA A 57 1.51 4.85 -1.50
N CYS A 58 1.11 5.51 -2.59
CA CYS A 58 1.45 5.11 -3.96
C CYS A 58 2.96 5.14 -4.22
N ASP A 59 3.64 6.21 -3.80
CA ASP A 59 5.10 6.35 -3.95
C ASP A 59 5.85 5.26 -3.16
N ASN A 60 5.42 5.00 -1.93
CA ASN A 60 5.99 3.93 -1.11
C ASN A 60 5.77 2.53 -1.71
N LEU A 61 4.59 2.28 -2.29
CA LEU A 61 4.31 1.03 -3.00
C LEU A 61 5.21 0.87 -4.23
N LEU A 62 5.41 1.94 -5.01
CA LEU A 62 6.31 1.93 -6.16
C LEU A 62 7.75 1.63 -5.73
N HIS A 63 8.23 2.32 -4.70
CA HIS A 63 9.56 2.10 -4.15
C HIS A 63 9.72 0.65 -3.66
N ALA A 64 8.75 0.11 -2.91
CA ALA A 64 8.77 -1.27 -2.46
C ALA A 64 8.84 -2.27 -3.62
N LYS A 65 8.10 -2.05 -4.71
CA LYS A 65 8.16 -2.91 -5.91
C LYS A 65 9.51 -2.85 -6.61
N ILE A 66 10.11 -1.67 -6.72
CA ILE A 66 11.45 -1.51 -7.30
C ILE A 66 12.48 -2.28 -6.47
N GLN A 67 12.44 -2.13 -5.14
CA GLN A 67 13.34 -2.85 -4.24
C GLN A 67 13.13 -4.37 -4.33
N GLN A 68 11.89 -4.84 -4.37
CA GLN A 68 11.56 -6.25 -4.57
C GLN A 68 12.13 -6.78 -5.89
N ALA A 69 11.95 -6.06 -7.01
CA ALA A 69 12.48 -6.46 -8.30
C ALA A 69 14.01 -6.49 -8.34
N HIS A 70 14.66 -5.48 -7.73
CA HIS A 70 16.11 -5.40 -7.62
C HIS A 70 16.68 -6.58 -6.83
N HIS A 71 16.14 -6.86 -5.65
CA HIS A 71 16.61 -7.95 -4.81
C HIS A 71 16.26 -9.33 -5.36
N ALA A 72 15.09 -9.51 -5.98
CA ALA A 72 14.72 -10.75 -6.66
C ALA A 72 15.66 -11.06 -7.84
N SER A 73 16.12 -10.03 -8.53
CA SER A 73 17.08 -10.15 -9.64
C SER A 73 18.51 -10.41 -9.15
N SER A 74 18.85 -9.99 -7.93
CA SER A 74 20.19 -10.16 -7.35
C SER A 74 20.55 -11.63 -7.05
N SER A 75 19.56 -12.49 -6.74
CA SER A 75 19.78 -13.91 -6.48
C SER A 75 19.53 -14.80 -7.70
N ARG A 76 19.47 -14.22 -8.91
CA ARG A 76 19.20 -14.97 -10.13
C ARG A 76 20.37 -15.91 -10.43
N SER A 77 20.09 -17.21 -10.54
CA SER A 77 21.06 -18.17 -11.06
C SER A 77 21.51 -17.77 -12.48
N PRO A 78 22.73 -18.12 -12.91
CA PRO A 78 23.18 -17.88 -14.27
C PRO A 78 22.14 -18.33 -15.27
N GLU A 79 21.92 -17.53 -16.32
CA GLU A 79 21.05 -17.96 -17.40
C GLU A 79 21.59 -19.26 -17.99
N PRO A 80 20.79 -20.33 -18.04
CA PRO A 80 21.18 -21.53 -18.75
C PRO A 80 21.34 -21.20 -20.24
N ASN A 81 22.49 -21.56 -20.80
CA ASN A 81 22.74 -21.43 -22.24
C ASN A 81 21.94 -22.51 -22.97
N TYR A 82 20.88 -22.10 -23.68
CA TYR A 82 20.12 -22.99 -24.54
C TYR A 82 20.61 -22.89 -25.98
N SER A 83 20.71 -24.05 -26.64
CA SER A 83 20.97 -24.16 -28.07
C SER A 83 19.70 -24.53 -28.83
N ILE A 84 19.67 -24.24 -30.14
CA ILE A 84 18.56 -24.62 -31.01
C ILE A 84 18.47 -26.16 -31.02
N GLY A 85 17.32 -26.70 -30.57
CA GLY A 85 17.07 -28.13 -30.44
C GLY A 85 17.01 -28.66 -29.00
N ASP A 86 17.36 -27.84 -28.01
CA ASP A 86 17.24 -28.23 -26.60
C ASP A 86 15.77 -28.35 -26.17
N PHE A 87 15.47 -29.38 -25.40
CA PHE A 87 14.16 -29.56 -24.78
C PHE A 87 14.17 -28.99 -23.37
N VAL A 88 13.26 -28.05 -23.10
CA VAL A 88 13.04 -27.46 -21.78
C VAL A 88 11.77 -28.03 -21.17
N MET A 89 11.87 -28.51 -19.94
CA MET A 89 10.70 -29.00 -19.20
C MET A 89 9.99 -27.85 -18.50
N LEU A 90 8.74 -27.59 -18.89
CA LEU A 90 7.89 -26.59 -18.27
C LEU A 90 7.04 -27.25 -17.18
N SER A 91 7.21 -26.81 -15.93
CA SER A 91 6.30 -27.20 -14.86
C SER A 91 5.02 -26.37 -14.96
N THR A 92 3.90 -27.02 -15.27
CA THR A 92 2.57 -26.38 -15.34
C THR A 92 1.73 -26.59 -14.07
N PHE A 93 2.36 -26.97 -12.96
CA PHE A 93 1.66 -27.42 -11.76
C PHE A 93 0.67 -26.39 -11.17
N ASN A 94 0.96 -25.09 -11.31
CA ASN A 94 0.13 -24.00 -10.79
C ASN A 94 -0.48 -23.13 -11.90
N ARG A 95 -0.68 -23.67 -13.11
CA ARG A 95 -1.24 -22.92 -14.22
C ARG A 95 -2.77 -22.98 -14.24
#